data_AF-A0A5A9NSW0-F1
#
_entry.id   AF-A0A5A9NSW0-F1
#
_cell.length_a   1.000
_cell.length_b   1.000
_cell.length_c   1.000
_cell.angle_alpha   90.00
_cell.angle_beta   90.00
_cell.angle_gamma   90.00
#
_symmetry.space_group_name_H-M   'P 1'
#
loop_
_entity.id
_entity.type
_entity.pdbx_description
1 polymer ?
#
loop_
_entity_poly.entity_id
_entity_poly.type
_entity_poly.pdbx_seq_one_letter_code
_entity_poly.pdbx_strand_id
1 'polypeptide(L)'
;MAYPGYNSYGGPMQGVPAQGMPMPGMPAGIPPGGGYPGQPYGGFPGSFPAPPVQDPMWGYFTAIAGQDGEVDADELQRCLTQTGISGSYNPFSLETCRIMIAMLDRDYTGKMGFNEFKELFTVLNGWKQNFVMVDRDGSGTVEGHELSQCITNMGYRITPQALNCIIKRYSRSGKIYFDDFVACCVKLRSLTDNFRKRDSMQQGVVNFQYDDFILCTMSV
;
A
#
# COMPACT_ATOMS: atom_id res chain seq x y z
N MET A 1 8.61 22.02 17.79
CA MET A 1 9.17 22.42 16.49
C MET A 1 8.09 22.20 15.44
N ALA A 2 7.66 23.27 14.77
CA ALA A 2 6.55 23.26 13.81
C ALA A 2 7.07 23.01 12.39
N TYR A 3 6.31 22.26 11.59
CA TYR A 3 6.54 22.04 10.15
C TYR A 3 5.52 22.83 9.30
N PRO A 4 5.83 23.14 8.03
CA PRO A 4 5.18 24.19 7.24
C PRO A 4 3.88 23.73 6.57
N GLY A 5 2.95 24.68 6.40
CA GLY A 5 1.61 24.47 5.88
C GLY A 5 1.46 24.58 4.37
N TYR A 6 0.34 24.03 3.89
CA TYR A 6 -0.22 24.27 2.56
C TYR A 6 -1.74 24.37 2.69
N ASN A 7 -2.27 25.56 2.41
CA ASN A 7 -3.67 25.90 2.13
C ASN A 7 -3.61 27.36 1.67
N SER A 8 -4.42 27.90 0.77
CA SER A 8 -5.65 27.49 0.11
C SER A 8 -5.86 28.57 -0.96
N TYR A 9 -6.36 28.24 -2.15
CA TYR A 9 -6.92 29.25 -3.05
C TYR A 9 -8.34 28.84 -3.43
N GLY A 10 -9.31 29.61 -2.92
CA GLY A 10 -10.72 29.55 -3.30
C GLY A 10 -11.22 30.93 -3.73
N GLY A 11 -11.81 30.98 -4.93
CA GLY A 11 -12.86 31.90 -5.46
C GLY A 11 -12.65 33.43 -5.44
N PRO A 12 -13.56 34.25 -6.05
CA PRO A 12 -14.78 33.94 -6.82
C PRO A 12 -15.00 34.73 -8.16
N MET A 13 -16.16 34.49 -8.79
CA MET A 13 -16.84 35.00 -10.01
C MET A 13 -16.70 36.49 -10.45
N GLN A 14 -16.91 36.78 -11.77
CA GLN A 14 -18.11 37.51 -12.32
C GLN A 14 -18.05 37.89 -13.83
N GLY A 15 -19.23 37.86 -14.50
CA GLY A 15 -19.63 38.62 -15.72
C GLY A 15 -19.38 37.93 -17.08
N VAL A 16 -20.19 37.99 -18.15
CA VAL A 16 -21.37 38.78 -18.62
C VAL A 16 -21.96 37.99 -19.83
N PRO A 17 -23.24 38.12 -20.25
CA PRO A 17 -23.86 37.25 -21.28
C PRO A 17 -23.78 37.84 -22.70
N ALA A 18 -23.81 36.99 -23.74
CA ALA A 18 -24.01 37.43 -25.12
C ALA A 18 -24.83 36.43 -25.94
N GLN A 19 -26.07 36.82 -26.24
CA GLN A 19 -26.93 36.31 -27.31
C GLN A 19 -26.46 36.89 -28.65
N GLY A 20 -26.44 36.08 -29.73
CA GLY A 20 -26.12 36.58 -31.08
C GLY A 20 -26.35 35.58 -32.21
N MET A 21 -27.62 35.49 -32.65
CA MET A 21 -28.19 35.22 -34.00
C MET A 21 -27.68 34.10 -34.95
N PRO A 22 -28.59 33.48 -35.75
CA PRO A 22 -28.31 32.40 -36.68
C PRO A 22 -27.96 32.91 -38.09
N MET A 23 -27.17 32.15 -38.87
CA MET A 23 -27.11 32.29 -40.33
C MET A 23 -27.06 30.93 -41.05
N PRO A 24 -27.60 30.85 -42.28
CA PRO A 24 -28.06 29.63 -42.94
C PRO A 24 -27.20 29.20 -44.15
N GLY A 25 -27.37 27.96 -44.61
CA GLY A 25 -27.14 27.57 -46.01
C GLY A 25 -26.14 26.42 -46.26
N MET A 26 -26.68 25.20 -46.42
CA MET A 26 -26.44 24.11 -47.42
C MET A 26 -25.09 23.97 -48.17
N PRO A 27 -24.73 22.78 -48.75
CA PRO A 27 -25.59 21.63 -49.09
C PRO A 27 -25.05 20.23 -48.72
N ALA A 28 -25.94 19.26 -48.94
CA ALA A 28 -25.79 17.82 -48.74
C ALA A 28 -24.81 17.12 -49.72
N GLY A 29 -24.29 15.98 -49.29
CA GLY A 29 -23.77 14.94 -50.19
C GLY A 29 -22.93 13.88 -49.47
N ILE A 30 -23.52 12.71 -49.19
CA ILE A 30 -22.94 11.34 -49.23
C ILE A 30 -24.05 10.34 -48.80
N PRO A 31 -24.39 9.31 -49.60
CA PRO A 31 -25.20 8.16 -49.17
C PRO A 31 -24.29 6.89 -49.02
N PRO A 32 -24.83 5.69 -48.74
CA PRO A 32 -24.89 5.09 -47.39
C PRO A 32 -24.10 3.76 -47.28
N GLY A 33 -23.82 3.28 -46.06
CA GLY A 33 -23.39 1.88 -45.91
C GLY A 33 -22.95 1.44 -44.51
N GLY A 34 -23.70 0.48 -43.94
CA GLY A 34 -23.16 -0.50 -42.98
C GLY A 34 -23.55 -0.31 -41.52
N GLY A 35 -24.80 -0.64 -41.17
CA GLY A 35 -25.19 -0.86 -39.78
C GLY A 35 -24.73 -2.22 -39.26
N TYR A 36 -24.08 -2.23 -38.10
CA TYR A 36 -24.03 -3.39 -37.20
C TYR A 36 -24.63 -2.95 -35.85
N PRO A 37 -25.69 -3.60 -35.35
CA PRO A 37 -26.27 -3.26 -34.05
C PRO A 37 -25.36 -3.82 -32.94
N GLY A 38 -24.78 -2.92 -32.15
CA GLY A 38 -24.11 -3.28 -30.90
C GLY A 38 -25.13 -3.81 -29.90
N GLN A 39 -25.03 -5.09 -29.57
CA GLN A 39 -25.81 -5.69 -28.50
C GLN A 39 -25.40 -5.14 -27.12
N PRO A 40 -26.34 -4.96 -26.19
CA PRO A 40 -26.06 -4.49 -24.84
C PRO A 40 -25.34 -5.60 -24.06
N TYR A 41 -24.13 -5.31 -23.60
CA TYR A 41 -23.36 -6.23 -22.76
C TYR A 41 -24.15 -6.53 -21.48
N GLY A 42 -24.54 -7.80 -21.32
CA GLY A 42 -25.24 -8.32 -20.16
C GLY A 42 -24.38 -8.22 -18.91
N GLY A 43 -25.03 -7.86 -17.80
CA GLY A 43 -24.42 -7.76 -16.49
C GLY A 43 -23.89 -9.12 -16.01
N PHE A 44 -22.61 -9.13 -15.66
CA PHE A 44 -22.01 -10.17 -14.83
C PHE A 44 -22.39 -9.92 -13.36
N PRO A 45 -22.70 -10.97 -12.57
CA PRO A 45 -22.94 -10.83 -11.14
C PRO A 45 -21.59 -10.68 -10.43
N GLY A 46 -21.35 -9.51 -9.83
CA GLY A 46 -20.08 -9.17 -9.17
C GLY A 46 -19.59 -7.80 -9.61
N SER A 47 -20.37 -6.76 -9.30
CA SER A 47 -20.01 -5.38 -9.63
C SER A 47 -18.91 -4.89 -8.70
N PHE A 48 -17.66 -4.96 -9.16
CA PHE A 48 -16.55 -4.21 -8.56
C PHE A 48 -16.90 -2.70 -8.53
N PRO A 49 -16.52 -1.94 -7.49
CA PRO A 49 -16.71 -0.50 -7.48
C PRO A 49 -16.08 0.15 -8.71
N ALA A 50 -16.71 1.21 -9.23
CA ALA A 50 -16.30 1.84 -10.48
C ALA A 50 -14.82 2.25 -10.45
N PRO A 51 -14.04 2.00 -11.53
CA PRO A 51 -12.61 2.24 -11.54
C PRO A 51 -12.31 3.73 -11.23
N PRO A 52 -11.51 4.03 -10.21
CA PRO A 52 -10.97 5.38 -10.05
C PRO A 52 -9.97 5.63 -11.17
N VAL A 53 -10.27 6.62 -12.02
CA VAL A 53 -9.41 7.28 -13.03
C VAL A 53 -8.08 6.56 -13.33
N GLN A 54 -8.07 5.67 -14.34
CA GLN A 54 -6.89 5.06 -14.99
C GLN A 54 -5.65 4.87 -14.10
N ASP A 55 -5.80 4.30 -12.91
CA ASP A 55 -4.63 3.96 -12.10
C ASP A 55 -4.02 2.64 -12.64
N PRO A 56 -2.74 2.60 -13.05
CA PRO A 56 -2.11 1.37 -13.50
C PRO A 56 -2.12 0.28 -12.41
N MET A 57 -2.21 0.64 -11.12
CA MET A 57 -2.40 -0.31 -10.02
C MET A 57 -3.79 -0.94 -9.98
N TRP A 58 -4.80 -0.29 -10.56
CA TRP A 58 -6.16 -0.85 -10.62
C TRP A 58 -6.20 -2.13 -11.44
N GLY A 59 -5.46 -2.20 -12.54
CA GLY A 59 -5.35 -3.41 -13.36
C GLY A 59 -4.76 -4.58 -12.57
N TYR A 60 -3.67 -4.34 -11.82
CA TYR A 60 -3.08 -5.36 -10.95
C TYR A 60 -4.03 -5.78 -9.82
N PHE A 61 -4.73 -4.82 -9.21
CA PHE A 61 -5.71 -5.09 -8.15
C PHE A 61 -6.87 -5.94 -8.66
N THR A 62 -7.52 -5.57 -9.77
CA THR A 62 -8.64 -6.35 -10.33
C THR A 62 -8.23 -7.74 -10.84
N ALA A 63 -6.96 -7.93 -11.19
CA ALA A 63 -6.46 -9.23 -11.62
C ALA A 63 -6.28 -10.22 -10.46
N ILE A 64 -6.16 -9.72 -9.23
CA ILE A 64 -5.95 -10.54 -8.03
C ILE A 64 -7.13 -10.53 -7.07
N ALA A 65 -7.94 -9.47 -7.07
CA ALA A 65 -9.04 -9.30 -6.13
C ALA A 65 -10.14 -10.33 -6.39
N GLY A 66 -10.70 -10.84 -5.30
CA GLY A 66 -11.82 -11.77 -5.33
C GLY A 66 -13.09 -11.14 -5.87
N GLN A 67 -14.15 -11.94 -6.00
CA GLN A 67 -15.47 -11.46 -6.43
C GLN A 67 -16.10 -10.43 -5.47
N ASP A 68 -15.58 -10.35 -4.25
CA ASP A 68 -15.94 -9.38 -3.21
C ASP A 68 -15.28 -8.00 -3.43
N GLY A 69 -14.33 -7.87 -4.35
CA GLY A 69 -13.62 -6.62 -4.60
C GLY A 69 -12.56 -6.30 -3.55
N GLU A 70 -12.11 -7.30 -2.80
CA GLU A 70 -11.06 -7.20 -1.79
C GLU A 70 -9.94 -8.21 -2.10
N VAL A 71 -8.79 -8.05 -1.45
CA VAL A 71 -7.61 -8.90 -1.64
C VAL A 71 -7.27 -9.61 -0.34
N ASP A 72 -7.24 -10.94 -0.37
CA ASP A 72 -6.78 -11.76 0.74
C ASP A 72 -5.26 -12.03 0.71
N ALA A 73 -4.74 -12.73 1.73
CA ALA A 73 -3.31 -13.01 1.85
C ALA A 73 -2.75 -13.90 0.72
N ASP A 74 -3.56 -14.83 0.20
CA ASP A 74 -3.18 -15.73 -0.88
C ASP A 74 -3.15 -14.98 -2.22
N GLU A 75 -4.13 -14.12 -2.46
CA GLU A 75 -4.22 -13.21 -3.60
C GLU A 75 -3.08 -12.19 -3.61
N LEU A 76 -2.77 -11.62 -2.45
CA LEU A 76 -1.63 -10.72 -2.27
C LEU A 76 -0.32 -11.42 -2.57
N GLN A 77 -0.11 -12.64 -2.06
CA GLN A 77 1.12 -13.41 -2.33
C GLN A 77 1.33 -13.63 -3.83
N ARG A 78 0.26 -14.01 -4.55
CA ARG A 78 0.30 -14.20 -6.00
C ARG A 78 0.64 -12.89 -6.71
N CYS A 79 0.04 -11.77 -6.29
CA CYS A 79 0.33 -10.45 -6.84
C CYS A 79 1.80 -10.06 -6.66
N LEU A 80 2.33 -10.16 -5.44
CA LEU A 80 3.72 -9.80 -5.12
C LEU A 80 4.72 -10.66 -5.92
N THR A 81 4.35 -11.92 -6.17
CA THR A 81 5.14 -12.83 -7.02
C THR A 81 5.08 -12.41 -8.49
N GLN A 82 3.88 -12.13 -9.02
CA GLN A 82 3.68 -11.74 -10.42
C GLN A 82 4.26 -10.37 -10.76
N THR A 83 4.18 -9.41 -9.84
CA THR A 83 4.73 -8.06 -10.00
C THR A 83 6.26 -8.03 -9.94
N GLY A 84 6.90 -9.16 -9.59
CA GLY A 84 8.36 -9.24 -9.49
C GLY A 84 8.92 -8.32 -8.42
N ILE A 85 8.11 -7.92 -7.42
CA ILE A 85 8.59 -7.06 -6.34
C ILE A 85 9.61 -7.79 -5.47
N SER A 86 9.45 -9.12 -5.36
CA SER A 86 10.48 -10.05 -4.85
C SER A 86 11.73 -10.13 -5.73
N GLY A 87 11.64 -9.78 -7.03
CA GLY A 87 12.78 -9.84 -7.94
C GLY A 87 13.37 -11.25 -8.04
N SER A 88 14.68 -11.37 -7.81
CA SER A 88 15.41 -12.64 -7.70
C SER A 88 15.32 -13.30 -6.32
N TYR A 89 14.63 -12.66 -5.36
CA TYR A 89 14.50 -13.16 -3.99
C TYR A 89 13.36 -14.17 -3.87
N ASN A 90 13.44 -15.01 -2.84
CA ASN A 90 12.42 -16.01 -2.53
C ASN A 90 11.03 -15.38 -2.42
N PRO A 91 9.98 -16.06 -2.92
CA PRO A 91 8.61 -15.55 -2.83
C PRO A 91 8.23 -15.29 -1.37
N PHE A 92 7.39 -14.27 -1.15
CA PHE A 92 6.92 -13.92 0.17
C PHE A 92 6.18 -15.08 0.83
N SER A 93 6.43 -15.29 2.12
CA SER A 93 5.65 -16.25 2.90
C SER A 93 4.20 -15.76 3.06
N LEU A 94 3.26 -16.69 3.23
CA LEU A 94 1.86 -16.35 3.49
C LEU A 94 1.70 -15.59 4.81
N GLU A 95 2.55 -15.88 5.81
CA GLU A 95 2.59 -15.14 7.07
C GLU A 95 2.99 -13.68 6.86
N THR A 96 4.01 -13.42 6.02
CA THR A 96 4.40 -12.06 5.64
C THR A 96 3.25 -11.32 4.96
N CYS A 97 2.51 -11.99 4.07
CA CYS A 97 1.36 -11.39 3.38
C CYS A 97 0.22 -11.04 4.37
N ARG A 98 -0.04 -11.90 5.36
CA ARG A 98 -1.02 -11.60 6.42
C ARG A 98 -0.60 -10.40 7.27
N ILE A 99 0.67 -10.32 7.66
CA ILE A 99 1.19 -9.19 8.44
C ILE A 99 1.12 -7.88 7.62
N MET A 100 1.37 -7.94 6.32
CA MET A 100 1.22 -6.79 5.40
C MET A 100 -0.22 -6.30 5.31
N ILE A 101 -1.19 -7.21 5.23
CA ILE A 101 -2.62 -6.86 5.23
C ILE A 101 -2.99 -6.24 6.57
N ALA A 102 -2.67 -6.92 7.67
CA ALA A 102 -2.98 -6.48 9.03
C ALA A 102 -2.43 -5.07 9.37
N MET A 103 -1.31 -4.67 8.76
CA MET A 103 -0.77 -3.32 8.92
C MET A 103 -1.67 -2.22 8.35
N LEU A 104 -2.36 -2.49 7.24
CA LEU A 104 -3.13 -1.51 6.48
C LEU A 104 -4.63 -1.70 6.59
N ASP A 105 -5.06 -2.87 7.05
CA ASP A 105 -6.43 -3.22 7.40
C ASP A 105 -6.91 -2.35 8.58
N ARG A 106 -7.55 -1.23 8.26
CA ARG A 106 -8.01 -0.26 9.28
C ARG A 106 -9.37 -0.63 9.86
N ASP A 107 -10.12 -1.47 9.16
CA ASP A 107 -11.47 -1.89 9.53
C ASP A 107 -11.54 -3.31 10.11
N TYR A 108 -10.39 -3.97 10.23
CA TYR A 108 -10.22 -5.33 10.78
C TYR A 108 -11.03 -6.37 10.01
N THR A 109 -11.19 -6.16 8.71
CA THR A 109 -11.87 -7.10 7.82
C THR A 109 -11.04 -8.34 7.54
N GLY A 110 -9.73 -8.29 7.79
CA GLY A 110 -8.75 -9.31 7.44
C GLY A 110 -8.43 -9.34 5.94
N LYS A 111 -8.90 -8.35 5.19
CA LYS A 111 -8.77 -8.22 3.74
C LYS A 111 -8.34 -6.81 3.38
N MET A 112 -7.93 -6.63 2.13
CA MET A 112 -7.36 -5.37 1.66
C MET A 112 -8.17 -4.79 0.50
N GLY A 113 -8.68 -3.57 0.68
CA GLY A 113 -9.30 -2.79 -0.38
C GLY A 113 -8.28 -2.09 -1.30
N PHE A 114 -8.75 -1.50 -2.39
CA PHE A 114 -7.87 -0.89 -3.39
C PHE A 114 -6.99 0.26 -2.85
N ASN A 115 -7.55 1.10 -1.97
CA ASN A 115 -6.80 2.22 -1.40
C ASN A 115 -5.65 1.73 -0.51
N GLU A 116 -5.91 0.70 0.31
CA GLU A 116 -4.92 0.05 1.17
C GLU A 116 -3.86 -0.66 0.32
N PHE A 117 -4.27 -1.31 -0.77
CA PHE A 117 -3.35 -1.93 -1.73
C PHE A 117 -2.36 -0.92 -2.33
N LYS A 118 -2.82 0.26 -2.73
CA LYS A 118 -1.93 1.33 -3.22
C LYS A 118 -0.97 1.82 -2.15
N GLU A 119 -1.44 1.98 -0.92
CA GLU A 119 -0.58 2.34 0.21
C GLU A 119 0.47 1.24 0.43
N LEU A 120 0.09 -0.04 0.43
CA LEU A 120 1.00 -1.17 0.58
C LEU A 120 2.11 -1.14 -0.45
N PHE A 121 1.75 -1.03 -1.74
CA PHE A 121 2.73 -1.02 -2.83
C PHE A 121 3.73 0.13 -2.70
N THR A 122 3.27 1.31 -2.29
CA THR A 122 4.15 2.46 -2.08
C THR A 122 5.16 2.18 -0.97
N VAL A 123 4.69 1.62 0.14
CA VAL A 123 5.51 1.31 1.30
C VAL A 123 6.50 0.18 1.01
N LEU A 124 6.05 -0.86 0.31
CA LEU A 124 6.87 -2.00 -0.06
C LEU A 124 8.01 -1.59 -0.99
N ASN A 125 7.75 -0.68 -1.94
CA ASN A 125 8.80 -0.10 -2.78
C ASN A 125 9.84 0.67 -1.97
N GLY A 126 9.42 1.44 -0.97
CA GLY A 126 10.33 2.13 -0.05
C GLY A 126 11.20 1.17 0.77
N TRP A 127 10.64 0.05 1.24
CA TRP A 127 11.41 -0.98 1.93
C TRP A 127 12.35 -1.73 1.00
N LYS A 128 11.93 -2.02 -0.24
CA LYS A 128 12.80 -2.62 -1.25
C LYS A 128 14.01 -1.75 -1.55
N GLN A 129 13.82 -0.44 -1.71
CA GLN A 129 14.94 0.50 -1.92
C GLN A 129 15.89 0.52 -0.72
N ASN A 130 15.36 0.53 0.51
CA ASN A 130 16.19 0.44 1.71
C ASN A 130 16.93 -0.90 1.80
N PHE A 131 16.29 -2.01 1.43
CA PHE A 131 16.91 -3.33 1.40
C PHE A 131 18.07 -3.35 0.42
N VAL A 132 17.89 -2.88 -0.82
CA VAL A 132 18.95 -2.81 -1.83
C VAL A 132 20.11 -1.90 -1.42
N MET A 133 19.84 -0.80 -0.70
CA MET A 133 20.88 0.08 -0.18
C MET A 133 21.76 -0.61 0.88
N VAL A 134 21.18 -1.58 1.58
CA VAL A 134 21.78 -2.27 2.71
C VAL A 134 22.45 -3.59 2.25
N ASP A 135 21.81 -4.37 1.38
CA ASP A 135 22.31 -5.56 0.67
C ASP A 135 23.32 -5.16 -0.42
N ARG A 136 24.47 -4.61 -0.02
CA ARG A 136 25.49 -4.06 -0.94
C ARG A 136 26.15 -5.12 -1.81
N ASP A 137 26.22 -6.34 -1.33
CA ASP A 137 26.81 -7.47 -2.06
C ASP A 137 25.80 -8.17 -2.97
N GLY A 138 24.52 -7.77 -2.93
CA GLY A 138 23.45 -8.36 -3.73
C GLY A 138 23.20 -9.83 -3.39
N SER A 139 23.54 -10.25 -2.16
CA SER A 139 23.38 -11.63 -1.71
C SER A 139 21.92 -12.04 -1.55
N GLY A 140 21.01 -11.05 -1.48
CA GLY A 140 19.60 -11.26 -1.16
C GLY A 140 19.34 -11.62 0.29
N THR A 141 20.32 -11.34 1.14
CA THR A 141 20.25 -11.51 2.57
C THR A 141 20.91 -10.34 3.27
N VAL A 142 20.40 -9.98 4.43
CA VAL A 142 20.91 -8.88 5.24
C VAL A 142 21.46 -9.43 6.54
N GLU A 143 22.60 -8.93 6.98
CA GLU A 143 23.18 -9.27 8.27
C GLU A 143 22.56 -8.46 9.42
N GLY A 144 22.74 -8.92 10.65
CA GLY A 144 22.19 -8.22 11.81
C GLY A 144 22.69 -6.77 11.97
N HIS A 145 23.96 -6.51 11.62
CA HIS A 145 24.55 -5.19 11.71
C HIS A 145 23.98 -4.22 10.66
N GLU A 146 23.65 -4.75 9.49
CA GLU A 146 23.00 -4.05 8.39
C GLU A 146 21.53 -3.73 8.68
N LEU A 147 20.78 -4.68 9.28
CA LEU A 147 19.42 -4.43 9.77
C LEU A 147 19.40 -3.28 10.79
N SER A 148 20.37 -3.26 11.70
CA SER A 148 20.53 -2.19 12.70
C SER A 148 20.71 -0.81 12.06
N GLN A 149 21.58 -0.71 11.06
CA GLN A 149 21.75 0.53 10.29
C GLN A 149 20.47 0.93 9.56
N CYS A 150 19.78 -0.04 8.95
CA CYS A 150 18.54 0.19 8.24
C CYS A 150 17.44 0.77 9.14
N ILE A 151 17.20 0.14 10.29
CA ILE A 151 16.21 0.59 11.29
C ILE A 151 16.55 2.01 11.78
N THR A 152 17.83 2.30 11.97
CA THR A 152 18.29 3.64 12.35
C THR A 152 18.06 4.67 11.25
N ASN A 153 18.32 4.31 9.99
CA ASN A 153 18.10 5.16 8.80
C ASN A 153 16.61 5.43 8.53
N MET A 154 15.74 4.47 8.86
CA MET A 154 14.28 4.67 8.86
C MET A 154 13.80 5.61 9.97
N GLY A 155 14.70 6.07 10.86
CA GLY A 155 14.39 7.03 11.92
C GLY A 155 13.95 6.41 13.24
N TYR A 156 13.95 5.08 13.36
CA TYR A 156 13.59 4.42 14.62
C TYR A 156 14.74 4.51 15.64
N ARG A 157 14.39 4.85 16.89
CA ARG A 157 15.31 4.93 18.02
C ARG A 157 15.03 3.76 18.97
N ILE A 158 15.67 2.62 18.69
CA ILE A 158 15.50 1.38 19.46
C ILE A 158 16.75 1.14 20.31
N THR A 159 16.57 0.66 21.54
CA THR A 159 17.70 0.31 22.40
C THR A 159 18.49 -0.88 21.81
N PRO A 160 19.82 -0.95 22.01
CA PRO A 160 20.62 -2.07 21.49
C PRO A 160 20.12 -3.45 21.93
N GLN A 161 19.55 -3.54 23.14
CA GLN A 161 18.97 -4.76 23.66
C GLN A 161 17.74 -5.20 22.86
N ALA A 162 16.78 -4.29 22.63
CA ALA A 162 15.58 -4.60 21.86
C ALA A 162 15.93 -4.92 20.39
N LEU A 163 16.89 -4.19 19.81
CA LEU A 163 17.37 -4.43 18.46
C LEU A 163 17.99 -5.82 18.29
N ASN A 164 18.80 -6.27 19.25
CA ASN A 164 19.36 -7.63 19.25
C ASN A 164 18.26 -8.70 19.32
N CYS A 165 17.19 -8.47 20.09
CA CYS A 165 16.05 -9.37 20.11
C CYS A 165 15.34 -9.44 18.75
N ILE A 166 15.14 -8.29 18.09
CA ILE A 166 14.54 -8.21 16.75
C ILE A 166 15.41 -8.98 15.74
N ILE A 167 16.72 -8.71 15.69
CA ILE A 167 17.65 -9.39 14.80
C ILE A 167 17.57 -10.90 14.98
N LYS A 168 17.64 -11.40 16.22
CA LYS A 168 17.56 -12.83 16.51
C LYS A 168 16.23 -13.46 16.13
N ARG A 169 15.13 -12.70 16.20
CA ARG A 169 13.78 -13.19 15.89
C ARG A 169 13.55 -13.38 14.39
N TYR A 170 14.19 -12.57 13.55
CA TYR A 170 14.04 -12.56 12.09
C TYR A 170 15.25 -13.13 11.35
N SER A 171 16.32 -13.49 12.06
CA SER A 171 17.50 -14.12 11.48
C SER A 171 17.31 -15.64 11.35
N ARG A 172 17.49 -16.15 10.14
CA ARG A 172 17.59 -17.58 9.81
C ARG A 172 19.07 -17.90 9.54
N SER A 173 19.70 -18.64 10.45
CA SER A 173 21.13 -19.03 10.33
C SER A 173 22.10 -17.84 10.19
N GLY A 174 21.83 -16.73 10.86
CA GLY A 174 22.66 -15.52 10.81
C GLY A 174 22.34 -14.56 9.66
N LYS A 175 21.39 -14.92 8.79
CA LYS A 175 20.95 -14.13 7.63
C LYS A 175 19.48 -13.75 7.74
N ILE A 176 19.13 -12.56 7.31
CA ILE A 176 17.74 -12.07 7.27
C ILE A 176 17.35 -11.99 5.80
N TYR A 177 16.36 -12.78 5.39
CA TYR A 177 15.90 -12.77 4.02
C TYR A 177 14.96 -11.59 3.78
N PHE A 178 14.72 -11.25 2.50
CA PHE A 178 13.88 -10.11 2.14
C PHE A 178 12.46 -10.18 2.74
N ASP A 179 11.84 -11.35 2.75
CA ASP A 179 10.53 -11.59 3.37
C ASP A 179 10.54 -11.35 4.90
N ASP A 180 11.58 -11.80 5.61
CA ASP A 180 11.76 -11.54 7.05
C ASP A 180 12.00 -10.06 7.33
N PHE A 181 12.82 -9.42 6.50
CA PHE A 181 13.11 -7.99 6.61
C PHE A 181 11.82 -7.19 6.45
N VAL A 182 11.01 -7.51 5.44
CA VAL A 182 9.74 -6.84 5.23
C VAL A 182 8.78 -7.12 6.38
N ALA A 183 8.64 -8.36 6.84
CA ALA A 183 7.81 -8.69 8.01
C ALA A 183 8.23 -7.89 9.25
N CYS A 184 9.53 -7.78 9.49
CA CYS A 184 10.09 -6.97 10.58
C CYS A 184 9.72 -5.49 10.43
N CYS A 185 9.91 -4.91 9.25
CA CYS A 185 9.60 -3.50 8.98
C CYS A 185 8.09 -3.20 9.11
N VAL A 186 7.24 -4.09 8.59
CA VAL A 186 5.78 -4.00 8.70
C VAL A 186 5.35 -4.00 10.17
N LYS A 187 5.83 -4.97 10.95
CA LYS A 187 5.47 -5.11 12.36
C LYS A 187 6.01 -3.95 13.19
N LEU A 188 7.24 -3.52 12.94
CA LEU A 188 7.84 -2.37 13.62
C LEU A 188 7.06 -1.08 13.35
N ARG A 189 6.67 -0.85 12.09
CA ARG A 189 5.87 0.32 11.71
C ARG A 189 4.50 0.29 12.37
N SER A 190 3.79 -0.83 12.28
CA SER A 190 2.44 -0.99 12.85
C SER A 190 2.42 -0.74 14.36
N LEU A 191 3.37 -1.34 15.09
CA LEU A 191 3.50 -1.14 16.53
C LEU A 191 3.88 0.31 16.87
N THR A 192 4.75 0.94 16.07
CA THR A 192 5.12 2.35 16.26
C THR A 192 3.94 3.28 16.01
N ASP A 193 3.17 3.05 14.95
CA ASP A 193 1.99 3.85 14.61
C ASP A 193 0.92 3.71 15.70
N ASN A 194 0.69 2.49 16.21
CA ASN A 194 -0.22 2.25 17.32
C ASN A 194 0.23 2.90 18.63
N PHE A 195 1.53 2.91 18.91
CA PHE A 195 2.11 3.60 20.06
C PHE A 195 1.93 5.12 19.92
N ARG A 196 2.27 5.70 18.76
CA ARG A 196 2.18 7.15 18.52
C ARG A 196 0.75 7.67 18.54
N LYS A 197 -0.22 6.88 18.07
CA LYS A 197 -1.66 7.22 18.16
C LYS A 197 -2.10 7.43 19.62
N ARG A 198 -1.52 6.67 20.55
CA ARG A 198 -1.84 6.74 21.99
C ARG A 198 -0.93 7.70 22.76
N ASP A 199 0.29 7.97 22.29
CA ASP A 199 1.21 8.95 22.85
C ASP A 199 0.88 10.38 22.39
N SER A 200 -0.32 10.88 22.72
CA SER A 200 -0.77 12.22 22.31
C SER A 200 0.12 13.34 22.88
N MET A 201 0.80 13.09 24.00
CA MET A 201 1.70 14.04 24.66
C MET A 201 3.15 13.96 24.18
N GLN A 202 3.49 13.00 23.31
CA GLN A 202 4.85 12.76 22.81
C GLN A 202 5.90 12.61 23.92
N GLN A 203 5.50 11.96 25.02
CA GLN A 203 6.36 11.76 26.18
C GLN A 203 7.20 10.48 26.07
N GLY A 204 6.95 9.65 25.05
CA GLY A 204 7.63 8.37 24.86
C GLY A 204 7.15 7.28 25.82
N VAL A 205 5.98 7.46 26.45
CA VAL A 205 5.36 6.53 27.40
C VAL A 205 3.85 6.49 27.17
N VAL A 206 3.29 5.30 27.05
CA VAL A 206 1.85 5.04 26.89
C VAL A 206 1.39 4.07 27.96
N ASN A 207 0.22 4.33 28.55
CA ASN A 207 -0.44 3.39 29.46
C ASN A 207 -1.42 2.51 28.67
N PHE A 208 -1.29 1.19 28.78
CA PHE A 208 -2.16 0.24 28.11
C PHE A 208 -3.02 -0.50 29.12
N GLN A 209 -4.32 -0.62 28.84
CA GLN A 209 -5.14 -1.66 29.46
C GLN A 209 -4.77 -3.02 28.84
N TYR A 210 -4.93 -4.10 29.60
CA TYR A 210 -4.51 -5.43 29.15
C TYR A 210 -5.15 -5.82 27.80
N ASP A 211 -6.47 -5.66 27.66
CA ASP A 211 -7.16 -6.01 26.42
C ASP A 211 -6.73 -5.13 25.24
N ASP A 212 -6.48 -3.84 25.49
CA ASP A 212 -5.97 -2.91 24.46
C ASP A 212 -4.55 -3.28 24.03
N PHE A 213 -3.71 -3.72 24.97
CA PHE A 213 -2.37 -4.23 24.66
C PHE A 213 -2.44 -5.49 23.79
N ILE A 214 -3.30 -6.46 24.15
CA ILE A 214 -3.47 -7.69 23.37
C ILE A 214 -4.00 -7.38 21.97
N LEU A 215 -5.03 -6.54 21.85
CA LEU A 215 -5.57 -6.12 20.56
C LEU A 215 -4.47 -5.47 19.71
N CYS A 216 -3.74 -4.51 20.28
CA CYS A 216 -2.69 -3.75 19.60
C CYS A 216 -1.50 -4.61 19.12
N THR A 217 -1.18 -5.70 19.83
CA THR A 217 -0.01 -6.54 19.54
C THR A 217 -0.34 -7.79 18.72
N MET A 218 -1.55 -8.33 18.87
CA MET A 218 -1.98 -9.56 18.19
C MET A 218 -2.71 -9.30 16.88
N SER A 219 -3.23 -8.09 16.65
CA SER A 219 -3.83 -7.70 15.38
C SER A 219 -2.80 -7.37 14.29
N VAL A 220 -1.50 -7.64 14.52
CA VAL A 220 -0.38 -7.33 13.62
C VAL A 220 0.43 -8.56 13.28
#